data_AF-A0ABD5LMT7-F1
#
_entry.id   AF-A0ABD5LMT7-F1
#
_cell.length_a   1.000
_cell.length_b   1.000
_cell.length_c   1.000
_cell.angle_alpha   90.00
_cell.angle_beta   90.00
_cell.angle_gamma   90.00
#
_symmetry.space_group_name_H-M   'P 1'
#
loop_
_entity.id
_entity.type
_entity.pdbx_description
1 polymer ?
#
loop_
_entity_poly.entity_id
_entity_poly.type
_entity_poly.pdbx_seq_one_letter_code
_entity_poly.pdbx_strand_id
1 'polypeptide(L)'
;MALISCPECNNNVSDAAFKCPSCGTQLRKPKRGFFGKLFKWSFIGFNALMLLWAVTGFNAATKDMASLTGAEQAGAAIGTGIGMAMVLTVWVLGAIVLGMFVLFTRPKVV
;
A
#
# COMPACT_ATOMS: atom_id res chain seq x y z
N MET A 1 -4.10 35.60 6.27
CA MET A 1 -5.47 35.14 5.99
C MET A 1 -6.12 36.19 5.12
N ALA A 2 -6.04 36.01 3.81
CA ALA A 2 -6.77 36.83 2.85
C ALA A 2 -8.17 36.22 2.62
N LEU A 3 -9.13 37.06 2.25
CA LEU A 3 -10.43 36.60 1.77
C LEU A 3 -10.31 36.39 0.25
N ILE A 4 -10.70 35.21 -0.21
CA ILE A 4 -10.85 34.89 -1.63
C ILE A 4 -12.34 34.78 -1.96
N SER A 5 -12.72 35.13 -3.18
CA SER A 5 -14.08 34.89 -3.65
C SER A 5 -14.22 33.44 -4.09
N CYS A 6 -15.23 32.75 -3.54
CA CYS A 6 -15.54 31.38 -3.92
C CYS A 6 -15.95 31.33 -5.40
N PRO A 7 -15.34 30.46 -6.24
CA PRO A 7 -15.60 30.44 -7.69
C PRO A 7 -17.04 30.04 -8.06
N GLU A 8 -17.76 29.36 -7.16
CA GLU A 8 -19.14 28.93 -7.40
C GLU A 8 -20.21 29.90 -6.90
N CYS A 9 -20.07 30.44 -5.68
CA CYS A 9 -21.11 31.26 -5.05
C CYS A 9 -20.70 32.72 -4.83
N ASN A 10 -19.50 33.12 -5.25
CA ASN A 10 -18.92 34.46 -5.10
C ASN A 10 -18.81 35.01 -3.67
N ASN A 11 -19.17 34.23 -2.64
CA ASN A 11 -18.97 34.64 -1.26
C ASN A 11 -17.49 34.73 -0.90
N ASN A 12 -17.17 35.73 -0.07
CA ASN A 12 -15.82 35.93 0.46
C ASN A 12 -15.55 34.90 1.56
N VAL A 13 -14.59 34.03 1.30
CA VAL A 13 -14.21 32.92 2.17
C VAL A 13 -12.72 33.00 2.47
N SER A 14 -12.30 32.48 3.63
CA SER A 14 -10.87 32.43 3.95
C SER A 14 -10.09 31.61 2.92
N ASP A 15 -8.95 32.13 2.50
CA ASP A 15 -7.93 31.44 1.71
C ASP A 15 -7.47 30.10 2.31
N ALA A 16 -7.61 29.92 3.63
CA ALA A 16 -7.27 28.69 4.34
C ALA A 16 -8.41 27.64 4.36
N ALA A 17 -9.62 27.97 3.92
CA ALA A 17 -10.77 27.08 4.01
C ALA A 17 -10.66 25.86 3.07
N PHE A 18 -10.94 24.65 3.58
CA PHE A 18 -10.95 23.42 2.78
C PHE A 18 -12.18 23.30 1.87
N LYS A 19 -13.33 23.74 2.39
CA LYS A 19 -14.61 23.83 1.68
C LYS A 19 -15.19 25.22 1.92
N CYS A 20 -15.95 25.71 0.95
CA CYS A 20 -16.75 26.92 1.14
C CYS A 20 -17.84 26.66 2.19
N PRO A 21 -17.96 27.47 3.25
CA PRO A 21 -19.01 27.30 4.26
C PRO A 21 -20.42 27.62 3.72
N SER A 22 -20.53 28.39 2.63
CA SER A 22 -21.83 28.73 2.04
C SER A 22 -22.36 27.69 1.05
N CYS A 23 -21.53 27.22 0.12
CA CYS A 23 -21.97 26.29 -0.94
C CYS A 23 -21.38 24.88 -0.84
N GLY A 24 -20.42 24.65 0.06
CA GLY A 24 -19.81 23.32 0.26
C GLY A 24 -18.77 22.90 -0.78
N THR A 25 -18.52 23.70 -1.82
CA THR A 25 -17.51 23.37 -2.85
C THR A 25 -16.11 23.25 -2.24
N GLN A 26 -15.30 22.33 -2.77
CA GLN A 26 -13.99 21.99 -2.23
C GLN A 26 -12.92 22.93 -2.80
N LEU A 27 -12.44 23.87 -1.99
CA LEU A 27 -11.54 24.94 -2.41
C LEU A 27 -10.08 24.49 -2.49
N ARG A 28 -9.68 23.52 -1.66
CA ARG A 28 -8.31 22.97 -1.64
C ARG A 28 -8.33 21.45 -1.75
N LYS A 29 -7.60 20.92 -2.73
CA LYS A 29 -7.37 19.48 -2.87
C LYS A 29 -6.13 19.10 -2.05
N PRO A 30 -6.23 18.13 -1.12
CA PRO A 30 -5.08 17.71 -0.35
C PRO A 30 -4.08 17.00 -1.26
N LYS A 31 -2.81 17.42 -1.21
CA LYS A 31 -1.73 16.83 -2.02
C LYS A 31 -0.78 16.03 -1.11
N ARG A 32 -0.26 14.91 -1.61
CA ARG A 32 0.84 14.20 -0.92
C ARG A 32 2.15 14.92 -1.18
N GLY A 33 2.92 15.15 -0.13
CA GLY A 33 4.30 15.62 -0.22
C GLY A 33 5.22 14.58 -0.86
N PHE A 34 6.49 14.94 -1.07
CA PHE A 34 7.52 14.07 -1.67
C PHE A 34 7.65 12.74 -0.91
N PHE A 35 7.85 12.79 0.41
CA PHE A 35 7.95 11.59 1.26
C PHE A 35 6.70 10.70 1.18
N GLY A 36 5.49 11.29 1.08
CA GLY A 36 4.26 10.51 0.94
C GLY A 36 4.06 9.85 -0.43
N LYS A 37 4.73 10.34 -1.47
CA LYS A 37 4.83 9.64 -2.76
C LYS A 37 5.85 8.50 -2.69
N LEU A 38 7.01 8.75 -2.07
CA LEU A 38 8.07 7.74 -1.91
C LEU A 38 7.53 6.51 -1.19
N PHE A 39 6.99 6.65 0.02
CA PHE A 39 6.47 5.51 0.79
C PHE A 39 5.28 4.82 0.11
N LYS A 40 4.43 5.56 -0.61
CA LYS A 40 3.35 4.95 -1.41
C LYS A 40 3.92 4.02 -2.47
N TRP A 41 4.90 4.49 -3.23
CA TRP A 41 5.52 3.70 -4.29
C TRP A 41 6.35 2.54 -3.72
N SER A 42 7.06 2.73 -2.61
CA SER A 42 7.75 1.64 -1.91
C SER A 42 6.78 0.57 -1.40
N PHE A 43 5.62 0.96 -0.83
CA PHE A 43 4.60 0.01 -0.39
C PHE A 43 4.03 -0.81 -1.56
N ILE A 44 3.72 -0.16 -2.69
CA ILE A 44 3.23 -0.85 -3.88
C ILE A 44 4.30 -1.78 -4.44
N GLY A 45 5.55 -1.31 -4.57
CA GLY A 45 6.68 -2.10 -5.06
C GLY A 45 6.97 -3.31 -4.19
N PHE A 46 6.98 -3.14 -2.86
CA PHE A 46 7.15 -4.25 -1.92
C PHE A 46 6.05 -5.30 -2.07
N ASN A 47 4.78 -4.91 -2.13
CA ASN A 47 3.69 -5.87 -2.30
C ASN A 47 3.76 -6.61 -3.64
N ALA A 48 4.12 -5.91 -4.72
CA ALA A 48 4.30 -6.53 -6.03
C ALA A 48 5.47 -7.53 -6.04
N LEU A 49 6.59 -7.17 -5.41
CA LEU A 49 7.76 -8.03 -5.28
C LEU A 49 7.45 -9.26 -4.43
N MET A 50 6.77 -9.10 -3.30
CA MET A 50 6.36 -10.22 -2.45
C MET A 50 5.38 -11.15 -3.16
N LEU A 51 4.44 -10.60 -3.95
CA LEU A 51 3.52 -11.40 -4.76
C LEU A 51 4.26 -12.18 -5.83
N LEU A 52 5.20 -11.55 -6.53
CA LEU A 52 6.05 -12.22 -7.50
C LEU A 52 6.84 -13.35 -6.83
N TRP A 53 7.50 -13.07 -5.71
CA TRP A 53 8.31 -14.06 -5.00
C TRP A 53 7.48 -15.23 -4.47
N ALA A 54 6.28 -14.97 -3.94
CA ALA A 54 5.36 -16.02 -3.50
C ALA A 54 4.92 -16.90 -4.67
N VAL A 55 4.54 -16.32 -5.82
CA VAL A 55 4.10 -17.07 -6.99
C VAL A 55 5.25 -17.86 -7.62
N THR A 56 6.42 -17.25 -7.83
CA THR A 56 7.55 -17.93 -8.47
C THR A 56 8.18 -18.96 -7.53
N GLY A 57 8.31 -18.64 -6.24
CA GLY A 57 8.80 -19.54 -5.22
C GLY A 57 7.90 -20.75 -5.02
N PHE A 58 6.58 -20.54 -4.94
CA PHE A 58 5.63 -21.65 -4.82
C PHE A 58 5.63 -22.55 -6.05
N ASN A 59 5.54 -21.97 -7.25
CA ASN A 59 5.59 -22.75 -8.50
C ASN A 59 6.88 -23.56 -8.62
N ALA A 60 8.02 -22.99 -8.26
CA ALA A 60 9.29 -23.71 -8.28
C ALA A 60 9.30 -24.86 -7.26
N ALA A 61 8.78 -24.63 -6.05
CA ALA A 61 8.78 -25.63 -4.98
C ALA A 61 7.79 -26.79 -5.22
N THR A 62 6.75 -26.60 -6.04
CA THR A 62 5.76 -27.65 -6.33
C THR A 62 5.97 -28.36 -7.67
N LYS A 63 6.84 -27.86 -8.55
CA LYS A 63 6.96 -28.30 -9.96
C LYS A 63 7.10 -29.81 -10.14
N ASP A 64 7.91 -30.45 -9.30
CA ASP A 64 8.21 -31.88 -9.40
C ASP A 64 7.63 -32.68 -8.21
N MET A 65 6.81 -32.06 -7.37
CA MET A 65 6.31 -32.71 -6.15
C MET A 65 5.45 -33.96 -6.43
N ALA A 66 4.81 -34.02 -7.61
CA ALA A 66 4.00 -35.16 -8.04
C ALA A 66 4.82 -36.37 -8.51
N SER A 67 6.10 -36.21 -8.84
CA SER A 67 6.97 -37.33 -9.24
C SER A 67 7.72 -37.95 -8.06
N LEU A 68 7.68 -37.31 -6.88
CA LEU A 68 8.29 -37.80 -5.65
C LEU A 68 7.41 -38.85 -4.96
N THR A 69 8.01 -39.74 -4.16
CA THR A 69 7.27 -40.74 -3.39
C THR A 69 7.78 -40.88 -1.95
N GLY A 70 6.93 -41.39 -1.06
CA GLY A 70 7.29 -41.71 0.32
C GLY A 70 7.78 -40.50 1.11
N ALA A 71 8.92 -40.66 1.78
CA ALA A 71 9.49 -39.63 2.66
C ALA A 71 9.91 -38.35 1.93
N GLU A 72 10.35 -38.45 0.66
CA GLU A 72 10.79 -37.30 -0.13
C GLU A 72 9.63 -36.38 -0.49
N GLN A 73 8.49 -36.96 -0.89
CA GLN A 73 7.26 -36.21 -1.17
C GLN A 73 6.72 -35.53 0.08
N ALA A 74 6.69 -36.24 1.21
CA ALA A 74 6.26 -35.68 2.49
C ALA A 74 7.17 -34.52 2.94
N GLY A 75 8.49 -34.69 2.81
CA GLY A 75 9.47 -33.65 3.11
C GLY A 75 9.31 -32.42 2.22
N ALA A 76 9.13 -32.60 0.92
CA ALA A 76 8.87 -31.50 -0.01
C ALA A 76 7.56 -30.77 0.32
N ALA A 77 6.49 -31.49 0.63
CA ALA A 77 5.19 -30.89 0.97
C ALA A 77 5.27 -30.02 2.24
N ILE A 78 5.91 -30.55 3.28
CA ILE A 78 6.13 -29.83 4.54
C ILE A 78 7.06 -28.64 4.32
N GLY A 79 8.17 -28.83 3.60
CA GLY A 79 9.14 -27.79 3.29
C GLY A 79 8.53 -26.62 2.53
N THR A 80 7.72 -26.90 1.50
CA THR A 80 6.98 -25.88 0.76
C THR A 80 5.96 -25.15 1.64
N GLY A 81 5.24 -25.87 2.50
CA GLY A 81 4.30 -25.27 3.46
C GLY A 81 4.98 -24.30 4.41
N ILE A 82 6.11 -24.71 5.01
CA ILE A 82 6.90 -23.86 5.91
C ILE A 82 7.50 -22.66 5.16
N GLY A 83 8.06 -22.89 3.98
CA GLY A 83 8.60 -21.84 3.11
C GLY A 83 7.55 -20.77 2.80
N MET A 84 6.35 -21.20 2.41
CA MET A 84 5.23 -20.28 2.16
C MET A 84 4.78 -19.55 3.42
N ALA A 85 4.68 -20.23 4.56
CA ALA A 85 4.32 -19.61 5.83
C ALA A 85 5.32 -18.51 6.23
N MET A 86 6.62 -18.74 6.03
CA MET A 86 7.66 -17.74 6.28
C MET A 86 7.54 -16.54 5.32
N VAL A 87 7.36 -16.77 4.03
CA VAL A 87 7.17 -15.71 3.03
C VAL A 87 5.94 -14.85 3.37
N LEU A 88 4.82 -15.48 3.71
CA LEU A 88 3.60 -14.77 4.11
C LEU A 88 3.80 -13.96 5.39
N THR A 89 4.52 -14.50 6.38
CA THR A 89 4.83 -13.78 7.63
C THR A 89 5.64 -12.53 7.35
N VAL A 90 6.70 -12.63 6.54
CA VAL A 90 7.53 -11.48 6.13
C VAL A 90 6.70 -10.48 5.32
N TRP A 91 5.81 -10.96 4.45
CA TRP A 91 4.95 -10.10 3.66
C TRP A 91 4.02 -9.29 4.56
N VAL A 92 3.29 -9.94 5.47
CA VAL A 92 2.35 -9.27 6.37
C VAL A 92 3.07 -8.24 7.25
N LEU A 93 4.20 -8.60 7.86
CA LEU A 93 4.96 -7.69 8.70
C LEU A 93 5.48 -6.48 7.90
N GLY A 94 6.08 -6.72 6.73
CA GLY A 94 6.56 -5.65 5.86
C GLY A 94 5.44 -4.73 5.37
N ALA A 95 4.28 -5.30 5.03
CA ALA A 95 3.10 -4.54 4.61
C ALA A 95 2.53 -3.71 5.77
N ILE A 96 2.51 -4.22 7.01
CA ILE A 96 2.07 -3.47 8.18
C ILE A 96 3.02 -2.28 8.43
N VAL A 97 4.33 -2.53 8.45
CA VAL A 97 5.34 -1.48 8.70
C VAL A 97 5.27 -0.38 7.63
N LEU A 98 5.36 -0.74 6.35
CA LEU A 98 5.27 0.24 5.25
C LEU A 98 3.89 0.89 5.17
N GLY A 99 2.82 0.15 5.46
CA GLY A 99 1.45 0.64 5.51
C GLY A 99 1.26 1.74 6.56
N MET A 100 1.83 1.56 7.76
CA MET A 100 1.85 2.60 8.78
C MET A 100 2.54 3.88 8.28
N PHE A 101 3.70 3.77 7.62
CA PHE A 101 4.38 4.94 7.04
C PHE A 101 3.55 5.63 5.95
N VAL A 102 2.82 4.88 5.13
CA VAL A 102 1.89 5.46 4.14
C VAL A 102 0.73 6.21 4.81
N LEU A 103 0.22 5.71 5.94
CA LEU A 103 -0.82 6.40 6.72
C LEU A 103 -0.29 7.68 7.38
N PHE A 104 0.91 7.64 7.95
CA PHE A 104 1.52 8.84 8.56
C PHE A 104 1.90 9.90 7.53
N THR A 105 2.16 9.50 6.29
CA THR A 105 2.43 10.40 5.16
C THR A 105 1.20 10.68 4.29
N ARG A 106 -0.01 10.52 4.87
CA ARG A 106 -1.29 10.81 4.20
C ARG A 106 -1.35 12.24 3.62
N PRO A 107 -2.13 12.44 2.54
CA PRO A 107 -2.28 13.77 1.93
C PRO A 107 -2.79 14.76 2.97
N LYS A 108 -2.12 15.90 3.09
CA LYS A 108 -2.53 16.99 3.97
C LYS A 108 -2.99 18.15 3.10
N VAL A 109 -3.87 18.98 3.64
CA VAL A 109 -4.24 20.24 2.99
C VAL A 109 -3.09 21.21 3.27
N VAL A 110 -2.25 21.49 2.27
CA VAL A 110 -1.11 22.41 2.34
C VAL A 110 -1.41 23.66 1.54
#